data_AF-A0A7J6QNC6-F1
#
_entry.id   AF-A0A7J6QNC6-F1
#
_cell.length_a   1.000
_cell.length_b   1.000
_cell.length_c   1.000
_cell.angle_alpha   90.00
_cell.angle_beta   90.00
_cell.angle_gamma   90.00
#
_symmetry.space_group_name_H-M   'P 1'
#
loop_
_entity.id
_entity.type
_entity.pdbx_description
1 polymer ?
#
loop_
_entity_poly.entity_id
_entity_poly.type
_entity_poly.pdbx_seq_one_letter_code
_entity_poly.pdbx_strand_id
1 'polypeptide(L)'
;MTASSATSNGSLGSIVRVSPAEWKQPVPLDMFEEQLRTRDLALEYRILRYMTETTEMVSRCERGEEGKDRYRDIIPFKDTRAHVGRAEHDRYINASYIRGGSSASSRDGGFIAAQAPLQSTALDFWSMILHHG
;
A
#
# COMPACT_ATOMS: atom_id res chain seq x y z
N MET A 1 11.27 29.58 -32.85
CA MET A 1 11.43 29.13 -31.45
C MET A 1 10.05 29.10 -30.82
N THR A 2 9.40 27.94 -30.83
CA THR A 2 8.06 27.74 -30.24
C THR A 2 8.23 27.04 -28.90
N ALA A 3 8.07 27.77 -27.81
CA ALA A 3 8.01 27.19 -26.47
C ALA A 3 6.61 26.60 -26.25
N SER A 4 6.56 25.28 -26.09
CA SER A 4 5.34 24.53 -25.76
C SER A 4 4.85 24.89 -24.37
N SER A 5 3.54 25.09 -24.27
CA SER A 5 2.78 25.32 -23.04
C SER A 5 2.91 24.14 -22.08
N ALA A 6 3.42 24.40 -20.88
CA ALA A 6 3.36 23.50 -19.74
C ALA A 6 1.89 23.27 -19.35
N THR A 7 1.49 22.00 -19.31
CA THR A 7 0.20 21.56 -18.78
C THR A 7 0.08 21.95 -17.31
N SER A 8 -0.97 22.68 -16.98
CA SER A 8 -1.28 23.14 -15.63
C SER A 8 -1.47 21.96 -14.69
N ASN A 9 -0.67 21.91 -13.62
CA ASN A 9 -0.95 21.08 -12.45
C ASN A 9 -2.33 21.47 -11.90
N GLY A 10 -3.32 20.60 -12.11
CA GLY A 10 -4.65 20.76 -11.54
C GLY A 10 -4.55 20.84 -10.02
N SER A 11 -4.92 21.99 -9.47
CA SER A 11 -4.91 22.24 -8.03
C SER A 11 -5.83 21.26 -7.31
N LEU A 12 -5.27 20.59 -6.30
CA LEU A 12 -5.93 19.78 -5.27
C LEU A 12 -7.23 20.37 -4.71
N GLY A 13 -7.36 21.70 -4.74
CA GLY A 13 -8.51 22.42 -4.18
C GLY A 13 -9.84 22.19 -4.91
N SER A 14 -9.85 21.63 -6.11
CA SER A 14 -11.11 21.36 -6.84
C SER A 14 -11.71 19.98 -6.55
N ILE A 15 -10.90 19.01 -6.14
CA ILE A 15 -11.33 17.61 -5.93
C ILE A 15 -11.74 17.36 -4.47
N VAL A 16 -11.13 18.08 -3.53
CA VAL A 16 -11.26 17.78 -2.11
C VAL A 16 -11.94 18.95 -1.40
N ARG A 17 -13.27 18.88 -1.26
CA ARG A 17 -14.03 19.82 -0.41
C ARG A 17 -13.89 19.55 1.09
N VAL A 18 -13.26 18.43 1.47
CA VAL A 18 -13.21 17.91 2.85
C VAL A 18 -11.77 17.95 3.35
N SER A 19 -11.52 18.62 4.47
CA SER A 19 -10.13 18.80 4.95
C SER A 19 -9.49 17.46 5.37
N PRO A 20 -8.15 17.31 5.28
CA PRO A 20 -7.45 16.12 5.76
C PRO A 20 -7.70 15.71 7.22
N ALA A 21 -8.22 16.63 8.03
CA ALA A 21 -8.55 16.41 9.43
C ALA A 21 -9.96 15.82 9.64
N GLU A 22 -10.88 16.05 8.70
CA GLU A 22 -12.27 15.60 8.81
C GLU A 22 -12.45 14.11 8.48
N TRP A 23 -11.77 13.59 7.45
CA TRP A 23 -11.93 12.18 7.06
C TRP A 23 -11.07 11.19 7.87
N LYS A 24 -10.13 11.69 8.69
CA LYS A 24 -9.31 10.86 9.58
C LYS A 24 -10.01 10.50 10.90
N GLN A 25 -11.18 11.08 11.17
CA GLN A 25 -11.88 10.79 12.41
C GLN A 25 -12.56 9.42 12.34
N PRO A 26 -12.38 8.57 13.36
CA PRO A 26 -13.12 7.32 13.45
C PRO A 26 -14.62 7.63 13.55
N VAL A 27 -15.44 6.80 12.93
CA VAL A 27 -16.90 6.89 13.05
C VAL A 27 -17.30 6.29 14.40
N PRO A 28 -17.97 7.04 15.30
CA PRO A 28 -18.56 6.47 16.52
C PRO A 28 -19.52 5.34 16.18
N LEU A 29 -19.50 4.25 16.97
CA LEU A 29 -20.24 3.03 16.66
C LEU A 29 -21.76 3.28 16.57
N ASP A 30 -22.29 4.14 17.42
CA ASP A 30 -23.70 4.56 17.45
C ASP A 30 -24.11 5.37 16.22
N MET A 31 -23.15 6.00 15.54
CA MET A 31 -23.36 6.79 14.32
C MET A 31 -23.05 6.01 13.04
N PHE A 32 -22.57 4.77 13.15
CA PHE A 32 -22.06 4.02 11.99
C PHE A 32 -23.12 3.80 10.90
N GLU A 33 -24.34 3.42 11.26
CA GLU A 33 -25.42 3.20 10.29
C GLU A 33 -25.83 4.49 9.56
N GLU A 34 -25.93 5.60 10.29
CA GLU A 34 -26.26 6.90 9.71
C GLU A 34 -25.14 7.39 8.78
N GLN A 35 -23.89 7.26 9.21
CA GLN A 35 -22.71 7.62 8.41
C GLN A 35 -22.61 6.77 7.14
N LEU A 36 -22.87 5.46 7.21
CA LEU A 36 -22.90 4.60 6.01
C LEU A 36 -23.95 5.04 4.98
N ARG A 37 -25.09 5.60 5.43
CA ARG A 37 -26.15 6.08 4.54
C ARG A 37 -25.87 7.46 3.94
N THR A 38 -25.11 8.30 4.63
CA THR A 38 -24.94 9.72 4.29
C THR A 38 -23.62 10.03 3.59
N ARG A 39 -22.59 9.21 3.80
CA ARG A 39 -21.24 9.42 3.26
C ARG A 39 -21.13 9.02 1.79
N ASP A 40 -20.29 9.74 1.06
CA ASP A 40 -19.89 9.38 -0.30
C ASP A 40 -18.65 8.47 -0.26
N LEU A 41 -18.90 7.17 -0.12
CA LEU A 41 -17.84 6.15 -0.08
C LEU A 41 -16.99 6.13 -1.35
N ALA A 42 -17.55 6.50 -2.50
CA ALA A 42 -16.82 6.54 -3.76
C ALA A 42 -15.85 7.74 -3.82
N LEU A 43 -16.23 8.89 -3.26
CA LEU A 43 -15.33 10.02 -3.07
C LEU A 43 -14.22 9.67 -2.06
N GLU A 44 -14.56 9.07 -0.93
CA GLU A 44 -13.57 8.67 0.08
C GLU A 44 -12.53 7.71 -0.49
N TYR A 45 -12.97 6.70 -1.25
CA TYR A 45 -12.06 5.77 -1.91
C TYR A 45 -11.13 6.47 -2.92
N ARG A 46 -11.63 7.43 -3.70
CA ARG A 46 -10.80 8.21 -4.63
C ARG A 46 -9.77 9.08 -3.91
N ILE A 47 -10.13 9.65 -2.75
CA ILE A 47 -9.21 10.44 -1.93
C ILE A 47 -8.07 9.56 -1.41
N LEU A 48 -8.37 8.33 -0.95
CA LEU A 48 -7.33 7.38 -0.50
C LEU A 48 -6.27 7.19 -1.58
N ARG A 49 -6.70 6.93 -2.82
CA ARG A 49 -5.80 6.75 -3.95
C ARG A 49 -4.86 7.93 -4.16
N TYR A 50 -5.40 9.15 -4.13
CA TYR A 50 -4.61 10.37 -4.28
C TYR A 50 -3.53 10.51 -3.19
N MET A 51 -3.85 10.07 -1.98
CA MET A 51 -2.96 10.18 -0.83
C MET A 51 -1.91 9.08 -0.75
N THR A 52 -2.21 7.89 -1.27
CA THR A 52 -1.33 6.72 -1.16
C THR A 52 -0.55 6.40 -2.43
N GLU A 53 -0.92 6.98 -3.57
CA GLU A 53 -0.24 6.76 -4.86
C GLU A 53 0.58 7.99 -5.29
N THR A 54 1.26 8.65 -4.34
CA THR A 54 2.12 9.80 -4.67
C THR A 54 3.44 9.34 -5.30
N THR A 55 4.07 10.22 -6.10
CA THR A 55 5.40 9.94 -6.68
C THR A 55 6.45 9.59 -5.62
N GLU A 56 6.37 10.20 -4.44
CA GLU A 56 7.23 9.89 -3.29
C GLU A 56 7.00 8.48 -2.74
N MET A 57 5.74 8.03 -2.68
CA MET A 57 5.46 6.65 -2.27
C MET A 57 5.97 5.65 -3.31
N VAL A 58 5.76 5.92 -4.60
CA VAL A 58 6.24 5.06 -5.69
C VAL A 58 7.77 4.95 -5.71
N SER A 59 8.51 6.01 -5.36
CA SER A 59 9.97 5.96 -5.32
C SER A 59 10.52 5.09 -4.17
N ARG A 60 9.69 4.78 -3.17
CA ARG A 60 10.04 3.87 -2.06
C ARG A 60 9.77 2.40 -2.38
N CYS A 61 9.20 2.09 -3.55
CA CYS A 61 9.00 0.72 -3.99
C CYS A 61 10.31 0.09 -4.51
N GLU A 62 10.51 -1.20 -4.24
CA GLU A 62 11.64 -1.98 -4.75
C GLU A 62 11.13 -3.07 -5.69
N ARG A 63 11.58 -3.06 -6.95
CA ARG A 63 11.20 -4.05 -7.97
C ARG A 63 12.09 -5.28 -7.88
N GLY A 64 11.50 -6.44 -8.12
CA GLY A 64 12.26 -7.67 -8.31
C GLY A 64 13.00 -7.69 -9.64
N GLU A 65 13.98 -8.59 -9.72
CA GLU A 65 14.54 -8.99 -11.02
C GLU A 65 13.48 -9.67 -11.90
N GLU A 66 13.80 -9.86 -13.18
CA GLU A 66 12.88 -10.36 -14.19
C GLU A 66 12.20 -11.66 -13.74
N GLY A 67 10.86 -11.68 -13.83
CA GLY A 67 10.05 -12.84 -13.46
C GLY A 67 9.76 -13.00 -11.97
N LYS A 68 10.12 -12.04 -11.09
CA LYS A 68 9.72 -12.07 -9.69
C LYS A 68 8.43 -11.32 -9.36
N ASP A 69 8.04 -10.35 -10.17
CA ASP A 69 6.80 -9.60 -10.02
C ASP A 69 5.74 -10.06 -11.02
N ARG A 70 4.52 -10.33 -10.54
CA ARG A 70 3.39 -10.70 -11.41
C ARG A 70 2.87 -9.53 -12.22
N TYR A 71 2.86 -8.34 -11.63
CA TYR A 71 2.38 -7.11 -12.24
C TYR A 71 3.43 -6.01 -12.12
N ARG A 72 3.58 -5.21 -13.17
CA ARG A 72 4.61 -4.15 -13.25
C ARG A 72 4.38 -3.02 -12.23
N ASP A 73 3.13 -2.80 -11.86
CA ASP A 73 2.65 -1.67 -11.05
C ASP A 73 2.27 -2.05 -9.61
N ILE A 74 2.29 -3.34 -9.27
CA ILE A 74 2.03 -3.82 -7.89
C ILE A 74 3.35 -4.27 -7.26
N ILE A 75 4.05 -3.32 -6.64
CA ILE A 75 5.42 -3.50 -6.15
C ILE A 75 5.48 -3.15 -4.65
N PRO A 76 6.12 -3.98 -3.79
CA PRO A 76 6.21 -3.72 -2.37
C PRO A 76 7.07 -2.49 -2.06
N PHE A 77 6.78 -1.80 -0.96
CA PHE A 77 7.68 -0.79 -0.42
C PHE A 77 8.93 -1.44 0.15
N LYS A 78 10.09 -0.83 -0.07
CA LYS A 78 11.38 -1.28 0.45
C LYS A 78 11.37 -1.45 1.98
N ASP A 79 10.72 -0.52 2.67
CA ASP A 79 10.73 -0.46 4.14
C ASP A 79 9.85 -1.52 4.81
N THR A 80 8.90 -2.10 4.07
CA THR A 80 7.94 -3.07 4.60
C THR A 80 7.98 -4.40 3.85
N ARG A 81 8.88 -4.59 2.88
CA ARG A 81 8.99 -5.83 2.10
C ARG A 81 9.32 -7.00 3.03
N ALA A 82 8.76 -8.17 2.74
CA ALA A 82 9.18 -9.41 3.40
C ALA A 82 10.52 -9.89 2.87
N HIS A 83 11.35 -10.44 3.76
CA HIS A 83 12.71 -10.87 3.44
C HIS A 83 12.79 -12.39 3.35
N VAL A 84 13.47 -12.92 2.33
CA VAL A 84 13.65 -14.38 2.17
C VAL A 84 15.09 -14.76 2.44
N GLY A 85 15.31 -15.57 3.47
CA GLY A 85 16.64 -16.02 3.90
C GLY A 85 17.18 -15.23 5.08
N ARG A 86 18.47 -15.40 5.37
CA ARG A 86 19.18 -14.64 6.41
C ARG A 86 19.61 -13.27 5.89
N ALA A 87 19.89 -12.33 6.78
CA ALA A 87 20.25 -10.95 6.43
C ALA A 87 21.37 -10.82 5.36
N GLU A 88 22.35 -11.73 5.37
CA GLU A 88 23.46 -11.76 4.41
C GLU A 88 23.08 -12.27 3.01
N HIS A 89 21.92 -12.92 2.90
CA HIS A 89 21.40 -13.53 1.68
C HIS A 89 19.92 -13.16 1.49
N ASP A 90 19.54 -11.92 1.83
CA ASP A 90 18.17 -11.45 1.66
C ASP A 90 17.79 -11.46 0.18
N ARG A 91 16.82 -12.30 -0.16
CA ARG A 91 16.28 -12.41 -1.51
C ARG A 91 14.94 -11.70 -1.61
N TYR A 92 14.73 -11.07 -2.76
CA TYR A 92 13.49 -10.41 -3.10
C TYR A 92 12.32 -11.41 -3.20
N ILE A 93 11.21 -11.08 -2.56
CA ILE A 93 9.88 -11.61 -2.83
C ILE A 93 8.87 -10.47 -2.81
N ASN A 94 7.89 -10.51 -3.70
CA ASN A 94 6.80 -9.52 -3.73
C ASN A 94 5.77 -9.84 -2.63
N ALA A 95 6.11 -9.39 -1.43
CA ALA A 95 5.28 -9.46 -0.24
C ALA A 95 5.64 -8.32 0.72
N SER A 96 4.69 -7.87 1.53
CA SER A 96 4.86 -6.79 2.51
C SER A 96 4.27 -7.15 3.86
N TYR A 97 4.95 -6.76 4.95
CA TYR A 97 4.40 -6.79 6.29
C TYR A 97 3.34 -5.70 6.44
N ILE A 98 2.16 -6.10 6.89
CA ILE A 98 1.05 -5.22 7.24
C ILE A 98 0.83 -5.34 8.75
N ARG A 99 0.80 -4.20 9.44
CA ARG A 99 0.40 -4.16 10.85
C ARG A 99 -1.12 -4.29 10.94
N GLY A 100 -1.62 -5.25 11.71
CA GLY A 100 -3.03 -5.30 12.08
C GLY A 100 -3.40 -4.17 13.02
N GLY A 101 -4.67 -3.77 12.98
CA GLY A 101 -5.23 -2.78 13.89
C GLY A 101 -5.78 -3.45 15.13
N SER A 102 -5.18 -3.21 16.31
CA SER A 102 -5.81 -3.16 17.65
C SER A 102 -4.77 -2.93 18.74
N SER A 103 -4.63 -1.67 19.20
CA SER A 103 -3.80 -1.20 20.33
C SER A 103 -2.30 -1.52 20.27
N ALA A 104 -1.46 -0.60 20.75
CA ALA A 104 0.01 -0.73 20.77
C ALA A 104 0.56 -1.92 21.59
N SER A 105 -0.29 -2.82 22.08
CA SER A 105 0.05 -3.99 22.90
C SER A 105 -0.22 -5.36 22.25
N SER A 106 -0.79 -5.45 21.04
CA SER A 106 -0.90 -6.75 20.36
C SER A 106 0.42 -7.11 19.67
N ARG A 107 1.27 -7.85 20.38
CA ARG A 107 2.51 -8.41 19.83
C ARG A 107 2.28 -9.44 18.69
N ASP A 108 1.02 -9.80 18.42
CA ASP A 108 0.63 -10.93 17.55
C ASP A 108 -0.25 -10.56 16.33
N GLY A 109 -0.40 -9.27 16.00
CA GLY A 109 -1.37 -8.80 15.00
C GLY A 109 -0.85 -8.55 13.57
N GLY A 110 0.35 -9.00 13.21
CA GLY A 110 0.94 -8.73 11.90
C GLY A 110 0.47 -9.70 10.82
N PHE A 111 0.37 -9.23 9.57
CA PHE A 111 0.12 -10.05 8.39
C PHE A 111 1.24 -9.87 7.37
N ILE A 112 1.42 -10.87 6.49
CA ILE A 112 2.17 -10.70 5.25
C ILE A 112 1.16 -10.70 4.11
N ALA A 113 1.05 -9.58 3.41
CA ALA A 113 0.35 -9.53 2.13
C ALA A 113 1.34 -9.90 1.02
N ALA A 114 1.09 -11.00 0.31
CA ALA A 114 1.95 -11.50 -0.75
C ALA A 114 1.17 -11.63 -2.05
N GLN A 115 1.85 -11.43 -3.18
CA GLN A 115 1.29 -11.86 -4.46
C GLN A 115 1.15 -13.39 -4.49
N ALA A 116 0.23 -13.90 -5.32
CA ALA A 116 0.19 -15.33 -5.62
C ALA A 116 1.52 -15.77 -6.25
N PRO A 117 2.17 -16.85 -5.75
CA PRO A 117 3.49 -17.26 -6.21
C PRO A 117 3.49 -17.57 -7.72
N LEU A 118 4.57 -17.18 -8.39
CA LEU A 118 4.86 -17.54 -9.77
C LEU A 118 5.62 -18.87 -9.78
N GLN A 119 5.72 -19.50 -10.94
CA GLN A 119 6.55 -20.71 -11.08
C GLN A 119 8.00 -20.45 -10.68
N SER A 120 8.52 -19.26 -11.01
CA SER A 120 9.86 -18.77 -10.67
C SER A 120 10.05 -18.45 -9.18
N THR A 121 8.98 -18.15 -8.43
CA THR A 121 9.05 -17.67 -7.04
C THR A 121 8.44 -18.63 -6.02
N ALA A 122 8.00 -19.82 -6.44
CA ALA A 122 7.38 -20.81 -5.56
C ALA A 122 8.30 -21.24 -4.39
N LEU A 123 9.59 -21.44 -4.67
CA LEU A 123 10.57 -21.80 -3.63
C LEU A 123 10.82 -20.65 -2.65
N ASP A 124 10.87 -19.41 -3.15
CA ASP A 124 11.05 -18.22 -2.32
C ASP A 124 9.84 -18.00 -1.43
N PHE A 125 8.63 -18.26 -1.93
CA PHE A 125 7.39 -18.18 -1.17
C PHE A 125 7.35 -19.17 0.00
N TRP A 126 7.68 -20.44 -0.24
CA TRP A 126 7.76 -21.42 0.84
C TRP A 126 8.90 -21.14 1.81
N SER A 127 10.03 -20.64 1.31
CA SER A 127 11.14 -20.20 2.16
C SER A 127 10.70 -19.06 3.08
N MET A 128 9.94 -18.09 2.58
CA MET A 128 9.37 -17.00 3.39
C MET A 128 8.51 -17.57 4.53
N ILE A 129 7.60 -18.50 4.23
CA ILE A 129 6.70 -19.10 5.22
C ILE A 129 7.49 -19.81 6.33
N LEU A 130 8.52 -20.58 5.98
CA LEU A 130 9.31 -21.33 6.97
C LEU A 130 10.13 -20.43 7.90
N HIS A 131 10.47 -19.21 7.47
CA HIS A 131 11.29 -18.28 8.27
C HIS A 131 10.46 -17.25 9.06
N HIS A 132 9.21 -16.98 8.66
CA HIS A 132 8.36 -15.95 9.24
C HIS A 132 7.03 -16.46 9.82
N GLY A 133 6.77 -17.77 9.73
CA GLY A 133 5.60 -18.44 10.29
C GLY A 133 5.79 -18.95 11.71
#